data_AF-A0A151J1U0-F1
#
_entry.id   AF-A0A151J1U0-F1
#
_cell.length_a   1.000
_cell.length_b   1.000
_cell.length_c   1.000
_cell.angle_alpha   90.00
_cell.angle_beta   90.00
_cell.angle_gamma   90.00
#
_symmetry.space_group_name_H-M   'P 1'
#
loop_
_entity.id
_entity.type
_entity.pdbx_description
1 polymer ?
#
loop_
_entity_poly.entity_id
_entity_poly.type
_entity_poly.pdbx_seq_one_letter_code
_entity_poly.pdbx_strand_id
1 'polypeptide(L)'
;MEQRICINFCVKNSIKCSKTLEMLKVAYGESTLKWYRLFQEGRENVNDEPRFGRPSTSKTDENVQEVKEIVLKNRRITIREIAD
;
A
#
# COMPACT_ATOMS: atom_id res chain seq x y z
N MET A 1 -10.37 8.57 -3.32
CA MET A 1 -10.92 8.44 -1.96
C MET A 1 -12.43 8.62 -1.97
N GLU A 2 -12.95 9.69 -2.57
CA GLU A 2 -14.39 9.98 -2.67
C GLU A 2 -15.24 8.83 -3.20
N GLN A 3 -14.87 8.22 -4.34
CA GLN A 3 -15.58 7.05 -4.88
C GLN A 3 -15.70 5.91 -3.84
N ARG A 4 -14.67 5.68 -3.02
CA ARG A 4 -14.67 4.63 -1.98
C ARG A 4 -15.67 4.95 -0.87
N ILE A 5 -15.80 6.22 -0.49
CA ILE A 5 -16.79 6.67 0.49
C ILE A 5 -18.20 6.44 -0.05
N CYS A 6 -18.45 6.80 -1.32
CA CYS A 6 -19.75 6.55 -1.96
C CYS A 6 -20.07 5.06 -2.08
N ILE A 7 -19.08 4.21 -2.38
CA ILE A 7 -19.26 2.75 -2.41
C ILE A 7 -19.60 2.24 -1.00
N ASN A 8 -18.88 2.67 0.04
CA ASN A 8 -19.16 2.28 1.42
C ASN A 8 -20.59 2.69 1.83
N PHE A 9 -21.00 3.90 1.49
CA PHE A 9 -22.37 4.36 1.69
C PHE A 9 -23.39 3.44 0.99
N CYS A 10 -23.16 3.07 -0.27
CA CYS A 10 -24.05 2.16 -1.00
C CYS A 10 -24.17 0.79 -0.33
N VAL A 11 -23.04 0.21 0.08
CA VAL A 11 -23.00 -1.10 0.75
C VAL A 11 -23.75 -1.05 2.08
N LYS A 12 -23.54 -0.01 2.92
CA LYS A 12 -24.26 0.17 4.19
C LYS A 12 -25.78 0.31 4.00
N ASN A 13 -26.21 0.86 2.87
CA ASN A 13 -27.63 0.97 2.50
C ASN A 13 -28.16 -0.24 1.73
N SER A 14 -27.41 -1.35 1.66
CA SER A 14 -27.80 -2.57 0.92
C SER A 14 -28.14 -2.32 -0.56
N ILE A 15 -27.57 -1.27 -1.16
CA ILE A 15 -27.73 -0.98 -2.58
C ILE A 15 -26.92 -2.02 -3.38
N LYS A 16 -27.58 -2.65 -4.35
CA LYS A 16 -26.94 -3.67 -5.21
C LYS A 16 -25.76 -3.09 -5.99
N CYS A 17 -24.72 -3.90 -6.15
CA CYS A 17 -23.50 -3.60 -6.90
C CYS A 17 -23.75 -2.99 -8.30
N SER A 18 -24.71 -3.52 -9.04
CA SER A 18 -25.10 -2.99 -10.37
C SER A 18 -25.56 -1.54 -10.29
N LYS A 19 -26.42 -1.23 -9.31
CA LYS A 19 -26.93 0.12 -9.11
C LYS A 19 -25.84 1.08 -8.63
N THR A 20 -24.96 0.60 -7.74
CA THR A 20 -23.79 1.35 -7.31
C THR A 20 -22.88 1.70 -8.49
N LEU A 21 -22.63 0.76 -9.41
CA LEU A 21 -21.83 1.03 -10.61
C LEU A 21 -22.47 2.09 -11.51
N GLU A 22 -23.78 2.02 -11.74
CA GLU A 22 -24.51 3.05 -12.49
C GLU A 22 -24.34 4.43 -11.86
N MET A 23 -24.59 4.54 -10.56
CA MET A 23 -24.47 5.81 -9.82
C MET A 23 -23.05 6.37 -9.89
N LEU A 24 -22.03 5.51 -9.76
CA LEU A 24 -20.63 5.92 -9.85
C LEU A 24 -20.23 6.35 -11.26
N LYS A 25 -20.73 5.66 -12.31
CA LYS A 25 -20.48 6.08 -13.70
C LYS A 25 -21.10 7.43 -14.00
N VAL A 26 -22.30 7.70 -13.47
CA VAL A 26 -22.95 9.02 -13.63
C VAL A 26 -22.17 10.12 -12.90
N ALA A 27 -21.72 9.86 -11.68
CA ALA A 27 -21.03 10.87 -10.87
C ALA A 27 -19.56 11.10 -11.28
N TYR A 28 -18.86 10.07 -11.74
CA TYR A 28 -17.39 10.09 -11.92
C TYR A 28 -16.91 9.62 -13.31
N GLY A 29 -17.81 9.17 -14.19
CA GLY A 29 -17.45 8.62 -15.50
C GLY A 29 -16.91 7.19 -15.40
N GLU A 30 -15.61 7.06 -15.14
CA GLU A 30 -14.97 5.75 -14.94
C GLU A 30 -14.92 5.41 -13.44
N SER A 31 -15.30 4.17 -13.10
CA SER A 31 -15.41 3.75 -11.71
C SER A 31 -15.00 2.29 -11.50
N THR A 32 -14.51 2.01 -10.29
CA THR A 32 -14.03 0.67 -9.91
C THR A 32 -14.90 0.11 -8.79
N LEU A 33 -15.34 -1.14 -8.92
CA LEU A 33 -16.09 -1.85 -7.88
C LEU A 33 -15.20 -2.70 -6.95
N LYS A 34 -13.86 -2.58 -7.05
CA LYS A 34 -12.92 -3.36 -6.23
C LYS A 34 -13.22 -3.23 -4.73
N TRP A 35 -13.65 -2.04 -4.30
CA TRP A 35 -13.97 -1.74 -2.91
C TRP A 35 -15.34 -2.27 -2.46
N TYR A 36 -16.26 -2.54 -3.38
CA TYR A 36 -17.61 -2.99 -3.05
C TYR A 36 -17.57 -4.34 -2.32
N ARG A 37 -16.79 -5.31 -2.84
CA ARG A 37 -16.60 -6.61 -2.19
C ARG A 37 -15.95 -6.48 -0.82
N LEU A 38 -14.88 -5.68 -0.72
CA LEU A 38 -14.17 -5.48 0.54
C LEU A 38 -15.08 -4.91 1.65
N PHE A 39 -15.96 -3.97 1.30
CA PHE A 39 -16.93 -3.42 2.25
C PHE A 39 -18.04 -4.44 2.58
N GLN A 40 -18.46 -5.28 1.63
CA GLN A 40 -19.38 -6.39 1.93
C GLN A 40 -18.76 -7.42 2.88
N GLU A 41 -17.45 -7.64 2.80
CA GLU A 41 -16.67 -8.51 3.70
C GLU A 41 -16.40 -7.87 5.07
N GLY A 42 -16.93 -6.66 5.34
CA GLY A 42 -16.87 -6.01 6.65
C GLY A 42 -15.70 -5.04 6.84
N ARG A 43 -14.96 -4.68 5.77
CA ARG A 43 -13.95 -3.61 5.86
C ARG A 43 -14.64 -2.28 6.19
N GLU A 44 -14.09 -1.52 7.15
CA GLU A 44 -14.60 -0.19 7.49
C GLU A 44 -13.71 0.96 7.00
N ASN A 45 -12.41 0.70 6.83
CA ASN A 45 -11.43 1.72 6.46
C ASN A 45 -11.44 1.99 4.94
N VAL A 46 -11.59 3.26 4.58
CA VAL A 46 -11.57 3.77 3.18
C VAL A 46 -10.15 4.06 2.66
N ASN A 47 -9.17 4.12 3.56
CA ASN A 47 -7.77 4.29 3.21
C ASN A 47 -7.18 2.98 2.69
N ASP A 48 -6.16 3.11 1.85
CA ASP A 48 -5.33 1.97 1.47
C ASP A 48 -4.63 1.42 2.71
N GLU A 49 -4.50 0.10 2.76
CA GLU A 49 -3.66 -0.54 3.77
C GLU A 49 -2.19 -0.17 3.53
N PRO A 50 -1.35 -0.23 4.57
CA PRO A 50 0.09 -0.06 4.41
C PRO A 50 0.58 -0.97 3.28
N ARG A 51 1.11 -0.36 2.22
CA ARG A 51 1.78 -1.13 1.17
C ARG A 51 3.09 -1.62 1.73
N PHE A 52 3.19 -2.94 1.93
CA PHE A 52 4.50 -3.56 2.02
C PHE A 52 5.21 -3.30 0.69
N GLY A 53 6.22 -2.43 0.73
CA GLY A 53 7.12 -2.23 -0.38
C GLY A 53 7.93 -3.50 -0.64
N ARG A 54 8.74 -3.48 -1.71
CA ARG A 54 9.73 -4.54 -1.91
C ARG A 54 10.68 -4.58 -0.71
N PRO A 55 10.88 -5.74 -0.05
CA PRO A 55 11.89 -5.86 0.98
C PRO A 55 13.25 -5.42 0.44
N SER A 56 13.95 -4.57 1.19
CA SER A 56 15.31 -4.20 0.83
C SER A 56 16.21 -5.42 1.06
N THR A 57 16.84 -5.92 -0.01
CA THR A 57 17.81 -7.01 0.08
C THR A 57 19.18 -6.53 0.59
N SER A 58 19.40 -5.21 0.63
CA SER A 58 20.66 -4.63 1.10
C SER A 58 20.68 -4.36 2.60
N LYS A 59 19.53 -4.14 3.24
CA LYS A 59 19.42 -3.88 4.68
C LYS A 59 19.09 -5.13 5.50
N THR A 60 19.92 -6.17 5.36
CA THR A 60 19.84 -7.35 6.24
C THR A 60 20.74 -7.16 7.46
N ASP A 61 20.44 -7.85 8.56
CA ASP A 61 21.24 -7.76 9.79
C ASP A 61 22.69 -8.21 9.55
N GLU A 62 22.88 -9.19 8.66
CA GLU A 62 24.19 -9.68 8.23
C GLU A 62 25.00 -8.59 7.52
N ASN A 63 24.41 -7.92 6.52
CA ASN A 63 25.07 -6.84 5.79
C ASN A 63 25.39 -5.66 6.72
N VAL A 64 24.51 -5.36 7.68
CA VAL A 64 24.74 -4.31 8.69
C VAL A 64 25.93 -4.67 9.57
N GLN A 65 26.05 -5.94 9.95
CA GLN A 65 27.16 -6.42 10.79
C GLN A 65 28.49 -6.39 10.01
N GLU A 66 28.50 -6.82 8.76
CA GLU A 66 29.70 -6.80 7.90
C GLU A 66 30.21 -5.37 7.69
N VAL A 67 29.33 -4.43 7.36
CA VAL A 67 29.67 -3.00 7.22
C VAL A 67 30.25 -2.44 8.52
N LYS A 68 29.68 -2.79 9.68
CA LYS A 68 30.22 -2.37 10.99
C LYS A 68 31.65 -2.88 11.20
N GLU A 69 31.93 -4.13 10.86
CA GLU A 69 33.26 -4.70 11.00
C GLU A 69 34.30 -4.04 10.09
N ILE A 70 33.93 -3.75 8.84
CA ILE A 70 34.78 -3.04 7.89
C ILE A 70 35.15 -1.64 8.42
N VAL A 71 34.15 -0.89 8.92
CA VAL A 71 34.36 0.46 9.49
C VAL A 71 35.21 0.42 10.77
N LEU A 72 35.03 -0.60 11.62
CA LEU A 72 35.83 -0.77 12.83
C LEU A 72 37.30 -1.08 12.52
N LYS A 73 37.56 -1.89 11.48
CA LYS A 73 38.91 -2.23 11.02
C LYS A 73 39.60 -1.03 10.36
N ASN A 74 38.88 -0.23 9.57
CA ASN A 74 39.41 0.98 8.95
C ASN A 74 38.43 2.16 9.06
N ARG A 75 38.66 3.04 10.03
CA ARG A 75 37.80 4.22 10.27
C ARG A 75 37.90 5.30 9.19
N ARG A 76 38.84 5.21 8.24
CA ARG A 76 39.00 6.16 7.12
C ARG A 76 38.41 5.64 5.81
N ILE A 77 37.82 4.45 5.80
CA ILE A 77 37.21 3.87 4.60
C ILE A 77 36.03 4.72 4.11
N THR A 78 35.87 4.82 2.79
CA THR A 78 34.80 5.59 2.15
C THR A 78 33.59 4.72 1.83
N ILE A 79 32.43 5.36 1.64
CA ILE A 79 31.19 4.65 1.28
C ILE A 79 31.31 3.91 -0.06
N ARG A 80 32.09 4.44 -1.02
CA ARG A 80 32.32 3.77 -2.31
C ARG A 80 33.09 2.47 -2.11
N GLU A 81 34.14 2.49 -1.32
CA GLU A 81 34.94 1.29 -1.02
C GLU A 81 34.17 0.23 -0.21
N ILE A 82 33.13 0.62 0.54
CA ILE A 82 32.23 -0.32 1.22
C ILE A 82 31.19 -0.91 0.25
N ALA A 83 30.85 -0.17 -0.81
CA ALA A 83 29.79 -0.54 -1.75
C ALA A 83 30.29 -1.28 -2.99
N ASP A 84 31.60 -1.25 -3.26
CA ASP A 84 32.30 -2.04 -4.28
C ASP A 84 32.47 -3.51 -3.84
#